data_AF-A0A431WMK7-F1
#
_entry.id   AF-A0A431WMK7-F1
#
_cell.length_a   1.000
_cell.length_b   1.000
_cell.length_c   1.000
_cell.angle_alpha   90.00
_cell.angle_beta   90.00
_cell.angle_gamma   90.00
#
_symmetry.space_group_name_H-M   'P 1'
#
loop_
_entity.id
_entity.type
_entity.pdbx_description
1 polymer ?
#
loop_
_entity_poly.entity_id
_entity_poly.type
_entity_poly.pdbx_seq_one_letter_code
_entity_poly.pdbx_strand_id
1 'polypeptide(L)' 'MIFFSVNVAVLVVASVLITSGIVMGNLAFRAGLGVKRWTMIGLILGPVGYPLFNTHKRFAMKRAVGSRASTIRL' A
#
# COMPACT_ATOMS: atom_id res chain seq x y z
N MET A 1 -35.05 10.59 -5.94
CA MET A 1 -33.78 10.90 -6.65
C MET A 1 -32.57 10.88 -5.73
N ILE A 2 -32.63 11.51 -4.55
CA ILE A 2 -31.51 11.60 -3.58
C ILE A 2 -31.04 10.21 -3.08
N PHE A 3 -31.97 9.31 -2.72
CA PHE A 3 -31.63 7.96 -2.26
C PHE A 3 -30.83 7.14 -3.29
N PHE A 4 -31.20 7.21 -4.57
CA PHE A 4 -30.47 6.50 -5.63
C PHE A 4 -29.03 6.99 -5.76
N SER A 5 -28.83 8.31 -5.69
CA SER A 5 -27.49 8.92 -5.75
C SER A 5 -26.59 8.53 -4.58
N VAL A 6 -27.15 8.41 -3.37
CA VAL A 6 -26.39 7.99 -2.18
C VAL A 6 -25.94 6.53 -2.30
N ASN A 7 -26.81 5.64 -2.77
CA ASN A 7 -26.45 4.23 -2.96
C ASN A 7 -25.33 4.06 -4.00
N VAL A 8 -25.39 4.80 -5.11
CA VAL A 8 -24.32 4.79 -6.13
C VAL A 8 -23.00 5.29 -5.55
N ALA A 9 -23.02 6.39 -4.79
CA ALA A 9 -21.83 6.93 -4.14
C ALA A 9 -21.18 5.92 -3.17
N VAL A 10 -21.98 5.21 -2.37
CA VAL A 10 -21.50 4.19 -1.43
C VAL A 10 -20.84 3.02 -2.17
N LEU A 11 -21.45 2.53 -3.26
CA LEU A 11 -20.89 1.45 -4.07
C LEU A 11 -19.56 1.85 -4.74
N VAL A 12 -19.46 3.08 -5.23
CA VAL A 12 -18.22 3.62 -5.81
C VAL A 12 -17.12 3.71 -4.75
N VAL A 13 -17.42 4.24 -3.56
CA VAL A 13 -16.43 4.34 -2.48
C VAL A 13 -15.98 2.95 -2.01
N ALA A 14 -16.90 2.00 -1.86
CA ALA A 14 -16.59 0.64 -1.44
C ALA A 14 -15.69 -0.07 -2.47
N SER A 15 -16.00 0.03 -3.77
CA SER A 15 -15.18 -0.56 -4.82
C SER A 15 -13.77 0.04 -4.87
N VAL A 16 -13.63 1.37 -4.75
CA VAL A 16 -12.33 2.05 -4.70
C VAL A 16 -11.50 1.62 -3.48
N LEU A 17 -12.11 1.46 -2.31
CA LEU A 17 -11.41 0.95 -1.11
C LEU A 17 -10.89 -0.47 -1.31
N ILE A 18 -11.72 -1.35 -1.87
CA ILE A 18 -11.36 -2.76 -2.12
C ILE A 18 -10.21 -2.84 -3.13
N THR A 19 -10.31 -2.12 -4.25
CA THR A 19 -9.26 -2.10 -5.27
C THR A 19 -7.96 -1.51 -4.71
N SER A 20 -8.05 -0.43 -3.92
CA SER A 20 -6.90 0.16 -3.24
C SER A 20 -6.21 -0.85 -2.31
N GLY A 21 -6.97 -1.55 -1.46
CA GLY A 21 -6.44 -2.57 -0.57
C GLY A 21 -5.72 -3.70 -1.30
N ILE A 22 -6.30 -4.20 -2.40
CA ILE A 22 -5.70 -5.27 -3.23
C ILE A 22 -4.39 -4.79 -3.88
N VAL A 23 -4.39 -3.59 -4.48
CA VAL A 23 -3.19 -3.02 -5.11
C VAL A 23 -2.08 -2.81 -4.09
N MET A 24 -2.41 -2.31 -2.89
CA MET A 24 -1.45 -2.11 -1.82
C MET A 24 -0.88 -3.43 -1.28
N GLY A 25 -1.73 -4.44 -1.09
CA GLY A 25 -1.29 -5.77 -0.68
C GLY A 25 -0.33 -6.39 -1.70
N ASN A 26 -0.64 -6.24 -2.99
CA ASN A 26 0.20 -6.77 -4.07
C ASN A 26 1.55 -6.02 -4.17
N LEU A 27 1.54 -4.70 -3.99
CA LEU A 27 2.76 -3.89 -3.91
C LEU A 27 3.63 -4.30 -2.71
N ALA A 28 3.03 -4.56 -1.55
CA ALA A 28 3.72 -5.05 -0.35
C ALA A 28 4.38 -6.40 -0.58
N PHE A 29 3.68 -7.33 -1.25
CA PHE A 29 4.23 -8.65 -1.60
C PHE A 29 5.46 -8.50 -2.52
N ARG A 30 5.38 -7.65 -3.56
CA ARG A 30 6.51 -7.38 -4.46
C ARG A 30 7.68 -6.67 -3.78
N ALA A 31 7.43 -5.92 -2.70
CA ALA A 31 8.47 -5.23 -1.95
C ALA A 31 9.07 -6.07 -0.80
N GLY A 32 8.58 -7.29 -0.57
CA GLY A 32 8.99 -8.12 0.58
C GLY A 32 8.56 -7.53 1.92
N LEU A 33 7.59 -6.62 1.93
CA LEU A 33 7.03 -6.01 3.14
C LEU A 33 5.82 -6.83 3.61
N GLY A 34 5.58 -6.87 4.93
CA GLY A 34 4.51 -7.68 5.52
C GLY A 34 3.13 -7.35 4.95
N VAL A 35 2.65 -8.19 4.01
CA VAL A 35 1.42 -7.97 3.21
C VAL A 35 0.22 -7.65 4.10
N LYS A 36 -0.01 -8.43 5.16
CA LYS A 36 -1.15 -8.25 6.06
C LYS A 36 -1.27 -6.83 6.64
N ARG A 37 -0.14 -6.19 6.96
CA ARG A 37 -0.12 -4.83 7.54
C ARG A 37 -0.46 -3.77 6.50
N TRP A 38 0.04 -3.93 5.28
CA TRP A 38 -0.17 -2.98 4.20
C TRP A 38 -1.53 -3.13 3.53
N THR A 39 -2.10 -4.33 3.48
CA THR A 39 -3.49 -4.52 3.05
C THR A 39 -4.47 -3.87 4.03
N MET A 40 -4.25 -3.96 5.34
CA MET A 40 -5.06 -3.22 6.33
C MET A 40 -4.96 -1.71 6.14
N ILE A 41 -3.75 -1.18 5.91
CA ILE A 41 -3.55 0.25 5.65
C ILE A 41 -4.27 0.67 4.36
N GLY A 42 -4.23 -0.14 3.30
CA GLY A 42 -4.93 0.16 2.05
C GLY A 42 -6.46 0.12 2.16
N LEU A 43 -6.97 -0.66 3.12
CA LEU A 43 -8.40 -0.71 3.48
C LEU A 43 -8.84 0.47 4.37
N ILE A 44 -7.99 0.92 5.29
CA ILE A 44 -8.30 2.01 6.24
C ILE A 44 -8.04 3.39 5.61
N LEU A 45 -6.89 3.56 4.97
CA LEU A 45 -6.41 4.84 4.44
C LEU A 45 -6.79 5.04 2.97
N GLY A 46 -7.25 3.99 2.29
CA GLY A 46 -7.54 4.03 0.86
C GLY A 46 -6.31 4.41 0.02
N PRO A 47 -6.50 5.09 -1.13
CA PRO A 47 -5.41 5.40 -2.07
C PRO A 47 -4.36 6.37 -1.47
N VAL A 48 -4.68 7.05 -0.37
CA VAL A 48 -3.79 7.98 0.34
C VAL A 48 -2.62 7.25 1.03
N GLY A 49 -2.71 5.93 1.23
CA GLY A 49 -1.60 5.16 1.77
C GLY A 49 -0.41 5.01 0.81
N TYR A 50 -0.61 5.24 -0.50
CA TYR A 50 0.41 5.02 -1.53
C TYR A 50 1.71 5.81 -1.30
N PRO A 51 1.70 7.12 -0.97
CA PRO A 51 2.92 7.84 -0.59
C PRO A 51 3.64 7.22 0.61
N LEU A 52 2.89 6.74 1.62
CA LEU A 52 3.46 6.09 2.81
C LEU A 52 4.18 4.77 2.46
N PHE A 53 3.63 4.02 1.51
CA PHE A 53 4.28 2.81 1.00
C PHE A 53 5.58 3.12 0.28
N ASN A 54 5.59 4.20 -0.50
CA ASN A 54 6.77 4.60 -1.25
C ASN A 54 7.92 5.06 -0.34
N THR A 55 7.62 5.74 0.78
CA THR A 55 8.64 6.10 1.77
C THR A 55 9.22 4.86 2.46
N HIS A 56 8.39 3.91 2.90
CA HIS A 56 8.85 2.67 3.52
C HIS A 56 9.66 1.78 2.56
N LYS A 57 9.27 1.69 1.29
CA LYS A 57 10.04 1.00 0.25
C LYS A 57 11.43 1.62 0.10
N ARG A 58 11.51 2.96 0.10
CA ARG A 58 12.79 3.69 0.01
C ARG A 58 13.68 3.45 1.22
N PHE A 59 13.11 3.39 2.43
CA PHE A 59 13.86 3.05 3.65
C PHE A 59 14.36 1.61 3.65
N ALA A 60 13.53 0.64 3.22
CA ALA A 60 13.93 -0.75 3.10
C ALA A 60 15.06 -0.95 2.07
N MET A 61 14.95 -0.30 0.90
CA MET A 61 16.03 -0.32 -0.10
C MET A 61 17.31 0.34 0.41
N LYS A 62 17.23 1.49 1.09
CA LYS A 62 18.41 2.13 1.69
C LYS A 62 19.09 1.23 2.73
N ARG A 63 18.31 0.53 3.56
CA ARG A 63 18.84 -0.42 4.55
C ARG A 63 19.53 -1.62 3.89
N ALA A 64 18.95 -2.15 2.81
CA ALA A 64 19.54 -3.25 2.04
C ALA A 64 20.83 -2.84 1.31
N VAL A 65 20.88 -1.62 0.75
CA VAL A 65 22.08 -1.07 0.09
C VAL A 65 23.20 -0.81 1.11
N GLY A 66 22.87 -0.27 2.29
CA GLY A 66 23.83 -0.10 3.38
C GLY A 66 24.47 -1.43 3.81
N SER A 67 23.68 -2.51 3.92
CA SER A 67 24.20 -3.86 4.22
C SER A 67 25.02 -4.47 3.09
N ARG A 68 24.69 -4.20 1.82
CA ARG A 68 25.49 -4.69 0.67
C ARG A 68 26.86 -4.00 0.59
N ALA A 69 26.94 -2.71 0.95
CA ALA A 69 28.21 -1.99 0.95
C ALA A 69 29.20 -2.52 2.00
N SER A 70 28.72 -3.03 3.14
CA SER A 70 29.58 -3.66 4.16
C SER A 70 30.04 -5.08 3.79
N THR A 71 29.28 -5.82 2.98
CA THR A 71 29.66 -7.18 2.56
C THR A 71 30.72 -7.20 1.44
N ILE A 72 30.82 -6.14 0.64
CA ILE A 72 31.80 -6.04 -0.47
C ILE A 72 33.20 -5.57 0.04
N ARG A 73 33.33 -5.27 1.34
CA ARG A 73 34.59 -4.85 1.98
C ARG A 73 35.36 -6.01 2.64
N LEU A 74 35.06 -7.26 2.27
CA LEU A 74 35.85 -8.45 2.67
C LEU A 74 36.85 -8.83 1.57
#